data_AF-A0A920NZI8-F1
#
_entry.id   AF-A0A920NZI8-F1
#
_cell.length_a   1.000
_cell.length_b   1.000
_cell.length_c   1.000
_cell.angle_alpha   90.00
_cell.angle_beta   90.00
_cell.angle_gamma   90.00
#
_symmetry.space_group_name_H-M   'P 1'
#
loop_
_entity.id
_entity.type
_entity.pdbx_description
1 polymer ?
#
loop_
_entity_poly.entity_id
_entity_poly.type
_entity_poly.pdbx_seq_one_letter_code
_entity_poly.pdbx_strand_id
1 'polypeptide(L)' 'MKTDFKNKIINGDSLEELKKIPRETFDLIFADPPYNLQLKSELTRPDRSKVSAVNDKWDQFKNF' A
#
# COMPACT_ATOMS: atom_id res chain seq x y z
N MET A 1 -28.49 9.54 3.02
CA MET A 1 -28.05 8.56 4.04
C MET A 1 -26.91 9.21 4.82
N LYS A 2 -26.93 9.24 6.15
CA LYS A 2 -25.77 9.68 6.94
C LYS A 2 -24.74 8.55 6.94
N THR A 3 -23.81 8.57 6.01
CA THR A 3 -22.62 7.72 6.05
C THR A 3 -21.60 8.38 6.95
N ASP A 4 -21.52 7.92 8.20
CA ASP A 4 -20.50 8.39 9.13
C ASP A 4 -19.19 7.62 8.84
N PHE A 5 -18.19 8.31 8.27
CA PHE A 5 -16.85 7.78 8.03
C PHE A 5 -15.80 8.37 8.99
N LYS A 6 -16.22 9.15 9.99
CA LYS A 6 -15.30 9.79 10.91
C LYS A 6 -14.56 8.74 11.74
N ASN A 7 -13.23 8.80 11.72
CA ASN A 7 -12.34 7.93 12.50
C ASN A 7 -12.62 6.42 12.32
N LYS A 8 -12.91 5.99 11.08
CA LYS A 8 -13.14 4.57 10.77
C LYS A 8 -11.94 3.91 10.12
N ILE A 9 -11.70 2.67 10.50
CA ILE A 9 -10.73 1.77 9.86
C ILE A 9 -11.52 0.69 9.13
N ILE A 10 -11.24 0.53 7.83
CA ILE A 10 -11.80 -0.52 6.99
C ILE A 10 -10.65 -1.46 6.64
N ASN A 11 -10.77 -2.73 7.02
CA ASN A 11 -9.78 -3.75 6.68
C ASN A 11 -10.28 -4.59 5.51
N GLY A 12 -9.77 -4.32 4.31
CA GLY A 12 -10.17 -4.98 3.07
C GLY A 12 -9.35 -4.51 1.88
N ASP A 13 -9.60 -5.10 0.72
CA ASP A 13 -9.00 -4.66 -0.53
C ASP A 13 -9.50 -3.26 -0.92
N SER A 14 -8.57 -2.34 -1.18
CA SER A 14 -8.93 -0.94 -1.45
C SER A 14 -9.82 -0.76 -2.68
N LEU A 15 -9.65 -1.56 -3.74
CA LEU A 15 -10.46 -1.45 -4.95
C LEU A 15 -11.88 -1.95 -4.72
N GLU A 16 -12.07 -2.95 -3.87
CA GLU A 16 -13.40 -3.46 -3.53
C GLU A 16 -14.13 -2.59 -2.50
N GLU A 17 -13.43 -2.09 -1.49
CA GLU A 17 -14.05 -1.26 -0.45
C GLU A 17 -14.38 0.15 -0.95
N LEU A 18 -13.51 0.79 -1.75
CA LEU A 18 -13.77 2.13 -2.29
C LEU A 18 -15.01 2.17 -3.19
N LYS A 19 -15.34 1.08 -3.90
CA LYS A 19 -16.55 0.97 -4.74
C LYS A 19 -17.86 1.07 -3.94
N LYS A 20 -17.83 0.76 -2.64
CA LYS A 20 -19.01 0.80 -1.75
C LYS A 20 -19.26 2.20 -1.20
N ILE A 21 -18.28 3.10 -1.33
CA ILE A 21 -18.37 4.46 -0.81
C ILE A 21 -19.03 5.36 -1.88
N PRO A 22 -20.00 6.21 -1.50
CA PRO A 22 -20.58 7.19 -2.42
C PRO A 22 -19.51 8.10 -3.02
N ARG A 23 -19.75 8.57 -4.25
CA ARG A 23 -18.87 9.55 -4.90
C ARG A 23 -18.81 10.85 -4.09
N GLU A 24 -17.70 11.58 -4.23
CA GLU A 24 -17.50 12.92 -3.63
C GLU A 24 -17.63 12.92 -2.09
N THR A 25 -17.24 11.80 -1.44
CA THR A 25 -17.32 11.66 0.03
C THR A 25 -16.15 12.29 0.78
N PHE A 26 -14.95 12.35 0.18
CA PHE A 26 -13.73 12.80 0.85
C PHE A 26 -13.10 13.99 0.13
N ASP A 27 -12.65 14.97 0.89
CA ASP A 27 -12.04 16.20 0.36
C ASP A 27 -10.56 16.02 -0.04
N LEU A 28 -9.86 15.08 0.59
CA LEU A 28 -8.45 14.80 0.38
C LEU A 28 -8.17 13.30 0.49
N ILE A 29 -7.30 12.79 -0.36
CA ILE A 29 -6.86 11.41 -0.36
C ILE A 29 -5.34 11.39 -0.23
N PHE A 30 -4.84 10.58 0.70
CA PHE A 30 -3.43 10.21 0.78
C PHE A 30 -3.33 8.72 0.45
N ALA A 31 -2.45 8.37 -0.49
CA ALA A 31 -2.24 7.00 -0.93
C ALA A 31 -0.74 6.72 -1.00
N ASP A 32 -0.33 5.65 -0.33
CA ASP A 32 1.02 5.09 -0.38
C ASP A 32 0.94 3.65 -0.92
N PRO A 33 0.80 3.49 -2.26
CA PRO A 33 0.66 2.17 -2.86
C PRO A 33 1.99 1.40 -2.87
N PRO A 34 2.00 0.08 -3.16
CA PRO A 34 3.25 -0.63 -3.40
C PRO A 34 4.00 -0.04 -4.60
N TYR A 35 5.33 0.05 -4.50
CA TYR A 35 6.19 0.71 -5.50
C TYR A 35 6.81 -0.27 -6.49
N ASN A 36 6.64 -1.57 -6.27
CA ASN A 36 7.27 -2.64 -7.05
C ASN A 36 8.79 -2.44 -7.13
N LEU A 37 9.48 -2.43 -5.99
CA LEU A 37 10.91 -2.08 -5.95
C LEU A 37 11.80 -3.09 -6.68
N GLN A 38 11.30 -4.28 -7.01
CA GLN A 38 11.98 -5.33 -7.79
C GLN A 38 13.45 -5.54 -7.39
N LEU A 39 13.74 -5.60 -6.09
CA LEU A 39 15.10 -5.74 -5.59
C LEU A 39 15.68 -7.10 -6.01
N LYS A 40 16.55 -7.09 -7.02
CA LYS A 40 17.09 -8.32 -7.66
C LYS A 40 18.22 -8.98 -6.86
N SER A 41 18.86 -8.25 -5.97
CA SER A 41 20.06 -8.71 -5.26
C SER A 41 20.06 -8.23 -3.81
N GLU A 42 20.66 -9.03 -2.94
CA GLU A 42 20.89 -8.62 -1.55
C GLU A 42 21.87 -7.44 -1.51
N LEU A 43 21.56 -6.43 -0.71
CA LEU A 43 22.44 -5.28 -0.50
C LEU A 43 23.17 -5.44 0.84
N THR A 44 24.47 -5.19 0.84
CA THR A 44 25.32 -5.23 2.02
C THR A 44 25.78 -3.81 2.37
N ARG A 45 25.78 -3.49 3.66
CA ARG A 45 26.29 -2.23 4.20
C ARG A 45 27.83 -2.25 4.29
N PRO A 46 28.50 -1.09 4.43
CA PRO A 46 29.95 -1.03 4.58
C PRO A 46 30.51 -1.83 5.77
N ASP A 47 29.73 -1.97 6.84
CA ASP A 47 30.06 -2.77 8.03
C ASP A 47 29.82 -4.29 7.84
N ARG A 48 29.52 -4.72 6.61
CA ARG A 48 29.17 -6.10 6.22
C ARG A 48 27.83 -6.62 6.72
N SER A 49 27.01 -5.80 7.38
CA SER A 49 25.64 -6.18 7.73
C SER A 49 24.72 -6.17 6.50
N LYS A 50 23.66 -6.98 6.54
CA LYS A 50 22.68 -7.09 5.44
C LYS A 50 21.63 -5.98 5.55
N VAL A 51 21.26 -5.38 4.42
CA VAL A 51 20.17 -4.41 4.35
C VAL A 51 18.83 -5.13 4.49
N SER A 52 17.97 -4.63 5.38
CA SER A 52 16.57 -5.04 5.48
C SER A 52 15.77 -4.36 4.36
N ALA A 53 15.75 -5.03 3.22
CA ALA A 53 14.99 -4.63 2.04
C ALA A 53 13.50 -4.93 2.18
N VAL A 54 12.65 -4.18 1.46
CA VAL A 54 11.23 -4.50 1.29
C VAL A 54 11.13 -5.71 0.37
N ASN A 55 10.86 -6.88 0.95
CA ASN A 55 10.74 -8.15 0.24
C ASN A 55 9.33 -8.74 0.40
N ASP A 56 8.39 -7.97 0.96
CA ASP A 56 7.06 -8.43 1.24
C ASP A 56 6.26 -8.73 -0.04
N LYS A 57 5.37 -9.72 0.04
CA LYS A 57 4.58 -10.18 -1.12
C LYS A 57 3.68 -9.10 -1.72
N TRP A 58 3.26 -8.13 -0.91
CA TRP A 58 2.39 -7.05 -1.36
C TRP A 58 3.10 -6.07 -2.31
N ASP A 59 4.44 -6.07 -2.35
CA ASP A 59 5.26 -5.27 -3.27
C ASP A 59 5.82 -6.06 -4.46
N GLN A 60 5.31 -7.28 -4.71
CA GLN A 60 5.78 -8.15 -5.78
C GLN A 60 4.73 -8.32 -6.87
N PHE A 61 5.10 -8.03 -8.12
CA PHE A 61 4.20 -8.07 -9.27
C PHE A 61 4.74 -8.99 -10.36
N LYS A 62 3.85 -9.70 -11.06
CA LYS A 62 4.23 -10.69 -12.09
C LYS A 62 4.68 -10.08 -13.41
N ASN A 63 4.21 -8.88 -13.77
CA ASN A 63 4.63 -8.11 -14.94
C ASN A 63 3.99 -6.71 -14.92
N PHE A 64 4.50 -5.80 -15.76
CA PHE A 64 3.82 -4.57 -16.17
C PHE A 64 3.31 -4.71 -17.60
#